data_AF-A0A081DGF2-F1
#
_entry.id   AF-A0A081DGF2-F1
#
_cell.length_a   1.000
_cell.length_b   1.000
_cell.length_c   1.000
_cell.angle_alpha   90.00
_cell.angle_beta   90.00
_cell.angle_gamma   90.00
#
_symmetry.space_group_name_H-M   'P 1'
#
loop_
_entity.id
_entity.type
_entity.pdbx_description
1 polymer ?
#
loop_
_entity_poly.entity_id
_entity_poly.type
_entity_poly.pdbx_seq_one_letter_code
_entity_poly.pdbx_strand_id
1 'polypeptide(L)'
;MEEIRLNYATAVNNYQTAIDNYTTSKDNLALAERIENKNTIKFREGIATSFDLRQAQTQLYSTQAEYLNSMYQVITEKANLETILNLPNYTTKN
;
A
#
# COMPACT_ATOMS: atom_id res chain seq x y z
N MET A 1 26.53 -13.84 13.25
CA MET A 1 25.90 -12.85 14.16
C MET A 1 25.76 -11.48 13.49
N GLU A 2 26.82 -10.94 12.88
CA GLU A 2 26.78 -9.66 12.14
C GLU A 2 25.74 -9.65 11.00
N GLU A 3 25.75 -10.68 10.15
CA GLU A 3 24.85 -10.82 9.00
C GLU A 3 23.37 -10.89 9.40
N ILE A 4 23.06 -11.63 10.47
CA ILE A 4 21.70 -11.74 11.02
C ILE A 4 21.20 -10.38 11.50
N ARG A 5 22.05 -9.59 12.19
CA ARG A 5 21.69 -8.25 12.66
C ARG A 5 21.46 -7.29 11.50
N LEU A 6 22.28 -7.39 10.45
CA LEU A 6 22.14 -6.57 9.25
C LEU A 6 20.84 -6.91 8.50
N ASN A 7 20.53 -8.19 8.34
CA ASN A 7 19.29 -8.65 7.69
C ASN A 7 18.05 -8.23 8.49
N TYR A 8 18.11 -8.33 9.82
CA TYR A 8 17.05 -7.85 10.71
C TYR A 8 16.82 -6.33 10.57
N ALA A 9 17.89 -5.53 10.65
CA ALA A 9 17.78 -4.08 10.51
C ALA A 9 17.21 -3.68 9.14
N THR A 10 17.62 -4.38 8.08
CA THR A 10 17.09 -4.18 6.72
C THR A 10 15.59 -4.51 6.65
N ALA A 11 15.17 -5.64 7.21
CA ALA A 11 13.76 -6.04 7.22
C ALA A 11 12.86 -5.09 8.02
N VAL A 12 13.35 -4.55 9.14
CA VAL A 12 12.64 -3.50 9.90
C VAL A 12 12.45 -2.25 9.03
N ASN A 13 13.50 -1.79 8.34
CA ASN A 13 13.42 -0.62 7.46
C ASN A 13 12.45 -0.85 6.27
N ASN A 14 12.49 -2.03 5.66
CA ASN A 14 11.57 -2.39 4.58
C ASN A 14 10.12 -2.40 5.06
N TYR A 15 9.86 -2.99 6.23
CA TYR A 15 8.53 -2.99 6.83
C TYR A 15 8.02 -1.58 7.14
N GLN A 16 8.87 -0.71 7.71
CA GLN A 16 8.52 0.68 7.97
C GLN A 16 8.20 1.43 6.66
N THR A 17 9.04 1.25 5.63
CA THR A 17 8.80 1.84 4.30
C THR A 17 7.48 1.36 3.70
N ALA A 18 7.12 0.08 3.87
CA ALA A 18 5.85 -0.46 3.42
C ALA A 18 4.66 0.20 4.14
N ILE A 19 4.76 0.45 5.46
CA ILE A 19 3.73 1.16 6.24
C ILE A 19 3.57 2.61 5.75
N ASP A 20 4.67 3.31 5.49
CA ASP A 20 4.65 4.70 5.02
C ASP A 20 4.01 4.79 3.62
N ASN A 21 4.35 3.85 2.73
CA ASN A 21 3.75 3.73 1.41
C ASN A 21 2.25 3.41 1.47
N TYR A 22 1.83 2.52 2.38
CA TYR A 22 0.43 2.21 2.63
C TYR A 22 -0.34 3.44 3.14
N THR A 23 0.26 4.22 4.02
CA THR A 23 -0.36 5.44 4.55
C THR A 23 -0.55 6.45 3.42
N THR A 24 0.47 6.65 2.58
CA THR A 24 0.41 7.54 1.43
C THR A 24 -0.64 7.10 0.40
N SER A 25 -0.69 5.81 0.08
CA SER A 25 -1.67 5.27 -0.88
C SER A 25 -3.11 5.39 -0.36
N LYS A 26 -3.33 5.27 0.95
CA LYS A 26 -4.61 5.50 1.60
C LYS A 26 -5.09 6.94 1.45
N ASP A 27 -4.21 7.90 1.67
CA ASP A 27 -4.53 9.33 1.51
C ASP A 27 -4.81 9.68 0.04
N ASN A 28 -4.04 9.10 -0.88
CA ASN A 28 -4.28 9.21 -2.32
C ASN A 28 -5.64 8.63 -2.72
N LEU A 29 -6.02 7.47 -2.18
CA LEU A 29 -7.32 6.85 -2.42
C LEU A 29 -8.46 7.77 -1.97
N ALA A 30 -8.37 8.30 -0.75
CA ALA A 30 -9.37 9.24 -0.24
C ALA A 30 -9.45 10.53 -1.10
N LEU A 31 -8.34 10.99 -1.68
CA LEU A 31 -8.35 12.09 -2.64
C LEU A 31 -9.04 11.71 -3.96
N ALA A 32 -8.70 10.55 -4.52
CA ALA A 32 -9.27 10.06 -5.78
C ALA A 32 -10.79 9.86 -5.66
N GLU A 33 -11.29 9.34 -4.54
CA GLU A 33 -12.73 9.21 -4.26
C GLU A 33 -13.43 10.58 -4.27
N ARG A 34 -12.83 11.60 -3.65
CA ARG A 34 -13.37 12.97 -3.68
C ARG A 34 -13.37 13.56 -5.09
N ILE A 35 -12.35 13.26 -5.90
CA ILE A 35 -12.26 13.73 -7.29
C ILE A 35 -13.33 13.08 -8.15
N GLU A 36 -13.51 11.77 -8.06
CA GLU A 36 -14.57 11.03 -8.77
C GLU A 36 -15.94 11.58 -8.41
N ASN A 37 -16.23 11.71 -7.11
CA ASN A 37 -17.52 12.21 -6.65
C ASN A 37 -17.81 13.64 -7.16
N LYS A 38 -16.82 14.54 -7.11
CA LYS A 38 -16.97 15.89 -7.66
C LYS A 38 -17.22 15.88 -9.17
N ASN A 39 -16.55 15.02 -9.93
CA ASN A 39 -16.79 14.91 -11.38
C ASN A 39 -18.14 14.29 -11.70
N THR A 40 -18.61 13.34 -10.89
CA THR A 40 -19.95 12.78 -10.98
C THR A 40 -21.03 13.85 -10.79
N ILE A 41 -20.89 14.71 -9.77
CA ILE A 41 -21.81 15.84 -9.56
C ILE A 41 -21.76 16.81 -10.75
N LYS A 42 -20.57 17.26 -11.15
CA LYS A 42 -20.42 18.19 -12.29
C LYS A 42 -20.98 17.64 -13.59
N PHE A 43 -20.82 16.35 -13.87
CA PHE A 43 -21.37 15.71 -15.06
C PHE A 43 -22.91 15.69 -15.02
N ARG A 44 -23.50 15.36 -13.86
CA ARG A 44 -24.96 15.38 -13.67
C ARG A 44 -25.55 16.78 -13.81
N GLU A 45 -24.80 17.81 -13.41
CA GLU A 45 -25.18 19.22 -13.56
C GLU A 45 -24.89 19.78 -14.97
N GLY A 46 -24.30 18.98 -15.87
CA GLY A 46 -23.94 19.41 -17.23
C GLY A 46 -22.73 20.34 -17.32
N ILE A 47 -21.93 20.43 -16.24
CA ILE A 47 -20.73 21.28 -16.13
C ILE A 47 -19.48 20.54 -16.65
N ALA A 48 -19.40 19.23 -16.44
CA ALA A 48 -18.29 18.39 -16.91
C ALA A 48 -18.74 17.44 -18.03
N THR A 49 -17.79 17.04 -18.87
CA THR A 49 -18.07 16.11 -19.97
C THR A 49 -18.04 14.66 -19.49
N SER A 50 -18.56 13.74 -20.32
CA SER A 50 -18.46 12.30 -20.07
C SER A 50 -17.01 11.81 -20.10
N PHE A 51 -16.13 12.51 -20.82
CA PHE A 51 -14.69 12.23 -20.86
C PHE A 51 -14.02 12.57 -19.52
N ASP A 52 -14.32 13.75 -18.94
CA ASP A 52 -13.79 14.16 -17.64
C ASP A 52 -14.21 13.18 -16.53
N LEU A 53 -15.49 12.77 -16.54
CA LEU A 53 -16.00 11.76 -15.62
C LEU A 53 -15.25 10.43 -15.76
N ARG A 54 -15.06 9.96 -17.00
CA ARG A 54 -14.34 8.70 -17.26
C ARG A 54 -12.87 8.78 -16.83
N GLN A 55 -12.23 9.94 -16.99
CA GLN A 55 -10.85 10.13 -16.54
C GLN A 55 -10.76 10.04 -15.01
N ALA A 56 -11.68 10.71 -14.29
CA ALA A 56 -11.73 10.65 -12.83
C ALA A 56 -11.98 9.22 -12.31
N GLN A 57 -12.86 8.47 -12.97
CA GLN A 57 -13.13 7.06 -12.64
C GLN A 57 -11.91 6.16 -12.89
N THR A 58 -11.22 6.34 -14.02
CA THR A 58 -9.98 5.61 -14.31
C THR A 58 -8.90 5.89 -13.27
N GLN A 59 -8.75 7.16 -12.84
CA GLN A 59 -7.81 7.53 -11.79
C GLN A 59 -8.16 6.86 -10.45
N LEU A 60 -9.45 6.85 -10.08
CA LEU A 60 -9.92 6.15 -8.88
C LEU A 60 -9.54 4.66 -8.92
N TYR A 61 -9.79 3.97 -10.04
CA TYR A 61 -9.44 2.56 -10.17
C TYR A 61 -7.93 2.29 -10.07
N SER A 62 -7.09 3.14 -10.68
CA SER A 62 -5.63 3.03 -10.55
C SER A 62 -5.20 3.15 -9.09
N THR A 63 -5.69 4.18 -8.40
CA THR A 63 -5.33 4.43 -7.01
C THR A 63 -5.87 3.35 -6.06
N GLN A 64 -7.04 2.76 -6.34
CA GLN A 64 -7.53 1.58 -5.61
C GLN A 64 -6.59 0.39 -5.77
N ALA A 65 -6.09 0.12 -6.99
CA ALA A 65 -5.14 -0.96 -7.22
C ALA A 65 -3.79 -0.72 -6.51
N GLU A 66 -3.29 0.52 -6.53
CA GLU A 66 -2.09 0.93 -5.79
C GLU A 66 -2.25 0.75 -4.27
N TYR A 67 -3.41 1.14 -3.72
CA TYR A 67 -3.73 0.93 -2.31
C TYR A 67 -3.75 -0.56 -1.95
N LEU A 68 -4.42 -1.40 -2.73
CA LEU A 68 -4.44 -2.85 -2.51
C LEU A 68 -3.03 -3.47 -2.58
N ASN A 69 -2.21 -3.05 -3.55
CA ASN A 69 -0.83 -3.49 -3.64
C ASN A 69 -0.02 -3.07 -2.40
N SER A 70 -0.19 -1.83 -1.92
CA SER A 70 0.50 -1.36 -0.71
C SER A 70 0.09 -2.15 0.55
N MET A 71 -1.18 -2.54 0.68
CA MET A 71 -1.64 -3.45 1.75
C MET A 71 -0.93 -4.80 1.67
N TYR A 72 -0.81 -5.36 0.46
CA TYR A 72 -0.09 -6.60 0.23
C TYR A 72 1.40 -6.49 0.61
N GLN A 73 2.05 -5.36 0.29
CA GLN A 73 3.45 -5.12 0.67
C GLN A 73 3.63 -5.07 2.19
N VAL A 74 2.75 -4.38 2.92
CA VAL A 74 2.79 -4.35 4.40
C VAL A 74 2.72 -5.76 4.99
N ILE A 75 1.81 -6.60 4.48
CA ILE A 75 1.65 -7.98 4.94
C ILE A 75 2.92 -8.81 4.63
N THR A 76 3.44 -8.66 3.42
CA THR A 76 4.63 -9.39 2.95
C THR A 76 5.86 -9.03 3.76
N GLU A 77 6.13 -7.74 3.96
CA GLU A 77 7.31 -7.30 4.72
C GLU A 77 7.20 -7.61 6.21
N LYS A 78 5.97 -7.63 6.76
CA LYS A 78 5.75 -8.13 8.12
C LYS A 78 6.12 -9.61 8.23
N ALA A 79 5.66 -10.44 7.29
CA ALA A 79 5.97 -11.87 7.27
C ALA A 79 7.49 -12.13 7.10
N ASN A 80 8.17 -11.33 6.27
CA ASN A 80 9.62 -11.38 6.11
C ASN A 80 10.35 -11.06 7.42
N LEU A 81 9.95 -9.97 8.10
CA LEU A 81 10.51 -9.58 9.39
C LEU A 81 10.31 -10.66 10.46
N GLU A 82 9.10 -11.22 10.56
CA GLU A 82 8.79 -12.32 11.47
C GLU A 82 9.60 -13.58 11.16
N THR A 83 9.86 -13.88 9.87
CA THR A 83 10.70 -15.00 9.45
C THR A 83 12.16 -14.82 9.86
N ILE A 84 12.71 -13.59 9.75
CA ILE A 84 14.09 -13.29 10.16
C ILE A 84 14.24 -13.33 11.69
N LEU A 85 13.20 -12.92 12.42
CA LEU A 85 13.14 -13.06 13.87
C LEU A 85 13.06 -14.54 14.30
N ASN A 86 12.68 -15.45 13.41
CA ASN A 86 12.67 -16.89 13.61
C ASN A 86 14.05 -17.52 13.30
N LEU A 87 15.08 -17.00 13.97
CA LEU A 87 16.44 -17.56 13.98
C LEU A 87 16.38 -19.03 14.44
N PRO A 88 17.22 -19.88 13.85
CA PRO A 88 16.93 -21.25 13.38
C PRO A 88 16.31 -22.13 14.46
N ASN A 89 15.60 -23.18 14.06
CA ASN A 89 15.31 -24.32 14.94
C ASN A 89 16.60 -24.76 15.68
N TYR A 90 16.82 -24.24 16.90
CA TYR A 90 17.50 -24.97 17.96
C TYR A 90 16.48 -25.95 18.55
N THR A 91 15.93 -26.83 17.71
CA THR A 91 15.54 -28.15 18.20
C THR A 91 16.78 -29.03 18.19
N THR A 92 17.70 -28.71 19.09
CA THR A 92 18.61 -29.70 19.68
C THR A 92 18.32 -29.75 21.19
N LYS A 93 17.37 -30.62 21.55
CA LYS A 93 17.38 -31.53 22.72
C LYS A 93 15.95 -31.96 23.05
N ASN A 94 15.56 -33.15 22.60
CA ASN A 94 15.64 -34.39 23.39
C ASN A 94 15.41 -35.59 22.48
#